data_AF-A0A8C1J611-F1
#
_entry.id   AF-A0A8C1J611-F1
#
_cell.length_a   1.000
_cell.length_b   1.000
_cell.length_c   1.000
_cell.angle_alpha   90.00
_cell.angle_beta   90.00
_cell.angle_gamma   90.00
#
_symmetry.space_group_name_H-M   'P 1'
#
loop_
_entity.id
_entity.type
_entity.pdbx_description
1 polymer ?
#
loop_
_entity_poly.entity_id
_entity_poly.type
_entity_poly.pdbx_seq_one_letter_code
_entity_poly.pdbx_strand_id
1 'polypeptide(L)'
;MTAEASEKSAEEGMSSSGSAGTSGTRFDLEKETELRFEVEAGERVQLELLSGLAEVFGSELNRNKRYTFGPGSKIAVFTWQGCSVSLSGKTEVAYISKDTPMLLYLNTHAALEQMRRQAEKDHERGPRVMVVGPTDVGKSTVCRVLLNYAVRLGRRPTLVELDVGQSNVSVPGTMSALCIERPADVEEGFSVQAPLVFHFGSTTPGTNIKLYNKLTSSLAEVFSQRCEVNRKASVGGCIINTCGWVKGSGYQALVHCASAFQVDVVIVLDQERLYNELKRDLPHFVRVVLLPKSGGVVERSKDCRRESRDEKIREYFYGFRGTSFYPHAFDVRFSDVRIYKIGAPSIPDSCLPLGMSQDDTQLKLVPVSPGRDLTHHVLSVSSVDDDAEVGAGQSRGILESPVCGFIVVTAVDTQAQVMTVLSPAPRPLPRHTLLIMDIRFIDLK
;
A
#
# COMPACT_ATOMS: atom_id res chain seq x y z
N MET A 1 -79.09 19.88 -39.18
CA MET A 1 -79.21 20.07 -37.72
C MET A 1 -79.03 18.69 -37.12
N THR A 2 -77.96 18.31 -36.43
CA THR A 2 -76.89 19.00 -35.71
C THR A 2 -75.69 18.06 -35.76
N ALA A 3 -74.50 18.63 -35.94
CA ALA A 3 -73.24 17.93 -35.82
C ALA A 3 -72.84 17.88 -34.34
N GLU A 4 -72.25 16.77 -33.89
CA GLU A 4 -71.29 16.80 -32.79
C GLU A 4 -70.23 15.73 -33.04
N ALA A 5 -68.99 16.22 -33.16
CA ALA A 5 -67.78 15.46 -33.40
C ALA A 5 -67.19 14.99 -32.07
N SER A 6 -66.59 13.81 -32.06
CA SER A 6 -65.62 13.43 -31.03
C SER A 6 -64.46 12.69 -31.72
N GLU A 7 -63.34 13.39 -31.87
CA GLU A 7 -62.09 12.84 -32.38
C GLU A 7 -61.03 12.77 -31.25
N LYS A 8 -60.48 11.56 -31.10
CA LYS A 8 -59.10 11.18 -30.80
C LYS A 8 -58.35 11.87 -29.65
N SER A 9 -57.98 11.04 -28.68
CA SER A 9 -56.70 11.12 -27.96
C SER A 9 -55.98 9.77 -28.09
N ALA A 10 -54.77 9.83 -28.64
CA ALA A 10 -53.86 8.70 -28.81
C ALA A 10 -53.16 8.39 -27.48
N GLU A 11 -53.17 7.13 -27.05
CA GLU A 11 -52.25 6.62 -26.04
C GLU A 11 -51.29 5.62 -26.70
N GLU A 12 -50.02 6.00 -26.71
CA GLU A 12 -48.90 5.17 -27.10
C GLU A 12 -48.72 4.04 -26.08
N GLY A 13 -48.90 2.79 -26.54
CA GLY A 13 -48.57 1.61 -25.75
C GLY A 13 -47.05 1.49 -25.57
N MET A 14 -46.59 1.80 -24.35
CA MET A 14 -45.24 1.51 -23.86
C MET A 14 -44.91 0.03 -24.05
N SER A 15 -44.00 -0.25 -25.00
CA SER A 15 -43.31 -1.52 -25.08
C SER A 15 -42.41 -1.67 -23.85
N SER A 16 -42.69 -2.69 -23.03
CA SER A 16 -41.85 -3.09 -21.91
C SER A 16 -40.54 -3.66 -22.44
N SER A 17 -39.51 -2.83 -22.53
CA SER A 17 -38.14 -3.28 -22.72
C SER A 17 -37.65 -3.95 -21.43
N GLY A 18 -37.76 -5.28 -21.39
CA GLY A 18 -37.08 -6.09 -20.39
C GLY A 18 -35.60 -5.75 -20.40
N SER A 19 -35.05 -5.38 -19.24
CA SER A 19 -33.62 -5.22 -19.06
C SER A 19 -32.93 -6.55 -19.37
N ALA A 20 -32.26 -6.64 -20.51
CA ALA A 20 -31.35 -7.74 -20.83
C ALA A 20 -30.32 -7.82 -19.71
N GLY A 21 -30.47 -8.80 -18.82
CA GLY A 21 -29.46 -9.11 -17.83
C GLY A 21 -28.18 -9.48 -18.55
N THR A 22 -27.10 -8.74 -18.33
CA THR A 22 -25.76 -9.13 -18.76
C THR A 22 -25.48 -10.55 -18.26
N SER A 23 -25.47 -11.53 -19.17
CA SER A 23 -25.27 -12.94 -18.86
C SER A 23 -23.82 -13.18 -18.45
N GLY A 24 -23.55 -13.30 -17.15
CA GLY A 24 -22.24 -13.66 -16.64
C GLY A 24 -21.95 -15.16 -16.75
N THR A 25 -20.68 -15.52 -16.95
CA THR A 25 -20.20 -16.89 -16.91
C THR A 25 -20.24 -17.40 -15.47
N ARG A 26 -20.94 -18.50 -15.23
CA ARG A 26 -21.04 -19.13 -13.92
C ARG A 26 -19.85 -20.07 -13.68
N PHE A 27 -19.28 -20.00 -12.48
CA PHE A 27 -18.26 -20.92 -11.98
C PHE A 27 -18.75 -21.54 -10.68
N ASP A 28 -18.77 -22.87 -10.63
CA ASP A 28 -19.05 -23.64 -9.42
C ASP A 28 -17.73 -24.15 -8.84
N LEU A 29 -17.39 -23.71 -7.64
CA LEU A 29 -16.14 -24.02 -6.96
C LEU A 29 -16.42 -25.09 -5.89
N GLU A 30 -15.63 -26.17 -5.93
CA GLU A 30 -15.58 -27.15 -4.85
C GLU A 30 -14.89 -26.56 -3.60
N LYS A 31 -15.05 -27.21 -2.45
CA LYS A 31 -14.32 -26.86 -1.23
C LYS A 31 -12.81 -26.77 -1.50
N GLU A 32 -12.16 -25.80 -0.86
CA GLU A 32 -10.70 -25.60 -0.89
C GLU A 32 -10.13 -25.34 -2.30
N THR A 33 -10.94 -24.75 -3.17
CA THR A 33 -10.53 -24.31 -4.52
C THR A 33 -10.64 -22.80 -4.66
N GLU A 34 -9.94 -22.23 -5.65
CA GLU A 34 -10.08 -20.83 -6.02
C GLU A 34 -10.29 -20.62 -7.51
N LEU A 35 -11.15 -19.67 -7.85
CA LEU A 35 -11.25 -19.12 -9.20
C LEU A 35 -10.22 -18.00 -9.34
N ARG A 36 -9.28 -18.19 -10.26
CA ARG A 36 -8.29 -17.18 -10.65
C ARG A 36 -8.75 -16.52 -11.93
N PHE A 37 -8.74 -15.19 -11.97
CA PHE A 37 -9.01 -14.46 -13.19
C PHE A 37 -8.19 -13.17 -13.30
N GLU A 38 -7.94 -12.78 -14.54
CA GLU A 38 -7.25 -11.55 -14.91
C GLU A 38 -8.15 -10.69 -15.79
N VAL A 39 -8.25 -9.41 -15.45
CA VAL A 39 -9.06 -8.45 -16.20
C VAL A 39 -8.26 -7.95 -17.40
N GLU A 40 -8.83 -8.08 -18.59
CA GLU A 40 -8.24 -7.60 -19.84
C GLU A 40 -7.94 -6.09 -19.78
N ALA A 41 -6.89 -5.66 -20.48
CA ALA A 41 -6.53 -4.25 -20.53
C ALA A 41 -7.68 -3.38 -21.08
N GLY A 42 -7.98 -2.27 -20.41
CA GLY A 42 -9.08 -1.37 -20.75
C GLY A 42 -10.48 -1.85 -20.36
N GLU A 43 -10.64 -3.09 -19.91
CA GLU A 43 -11.93 -3.70 -19.60
C GLU A 43 -12.25 -3.68 -18.09
N ARG A 44 -13.51 -3.98 -17.75
CA ARG A 44 -13.96 -4.18 -16.37
C ARG A 44 -14.68 -5.52 -16.25
N VAL A 45 -14.49 -6.18 -15.11
CA VAL A 45 -15.14 -7.44 -14.78
C VAL A 45 -15.92 -7.30 -13.49
N GLN A 46 -17.18 -7.70 -13.52
CA GLN A 46 -18.05 -7.79 -12.37
C GLN A 46 -18.09 -9.23 -11.84
N LEU A 47 -17.86 -9.39 -10.55
CA LEU A 47 -17.99 -10.64 -9.80
C LEU A 47 -19.22 -10.57 -8.90
N GLU A 48 -19.99 -11.64 -8.86
CA GLU A 48 -21.11 -11.79 -7.93
C GLU A 48 -21.10 -13.19 -7.29
N LEU A 49 -21.26 -13.24 -5.96
CA LEU A 49 -21.46 -14.50 -5.24
C LEU A 49 -22.94 -14.89 -5.29
N LEU A 50 -23.25 -16.02 -5.94
CA LEU A 50 -24.61 -16.51 -6.13
C LEU A 50 -25.08 -17.40 -4.96
N SER A 51 -24.18 -18.25 -4.45
CA SER A 51 -24.45 -19.21 -3.37
C SER A 51 -23.16 -19.64 -2.65
N GLY A 52 -23.30 -20.19 -1.45
CA GLY A 52 -22.16 -20.64 -0.63
C GLY A 52 -21.42 -19.49 0.05
N LEU A 53 -20.16 -19.75 0.42
CA LEU A 53 -19.27 -18.77 1.06
C LEU A 53 -17.98 -18.67 0.25
N ALA A 54 -17.50 -17.45 0.01
CA ALA A 54 -16.27 -17.20 -0.71
C ALA A 54 -15.56 -15.98 -0.14
N GLU A 55 -14.26 -15.89 -0.37
CA GLU A 55 -13.43 -14.76 0.04
C GLU A 55 -12.41 -14.38 -1.04
N VAL A 56 -12.10 -13.09 -1.11
CA VAL A 56 -11.00 -12.55 -1.92
C VAL A 56 -9.91 -12.09 -0.95
N PHE A 57 -8.78 -12.80 -0.95
CA PHE A 57 -7.64 -12.52 -0.08
C PHE A 57 -8.03 -12.36 1.41
N GLY A 58 -8.94 -13.21 1.89
CA GLY A 58 -9.44 -13.23 3.27
C GLY A 58 -10.62 -12.29 3.57
N SER A 59 -11.01 -11.43 2.63
CA SER A 59 -12.23 -10.59 2.72
C SER A 59 -13.44 -11.38 2.24
N GLU A 60 -14.45 -11.54 3.10
CA GLU A 60 -15.66 -12.30 2.79
C GLU A 60 -16.52 -11.61 1.73
N LEU A 61 -17.03 -12.39 0.77
CA LEU A 61 -17.97 -11.91 -0.23
C LEU A 61 -19.40 -11.98 0.31
N ASN A 62 -20.10 -10.86 0.25
CA ASN A 62 -21.54 -10.81 0.45
C ASN A 62 -22.29 -11.38 -0.76
N ARG A 63 -23.24 -12.28 -0.49
CA ARG A 63 -24.13 -12.86 -1.50
C ARG A 63 -24.93 -11.77 -2.21
N ASN A 64 -25.08 -11.90 -3.53
CA ASN A 64 -25.80 -10.98 -4.42
C ASN A 64 -25.24 -9.53 -4.45
N LYS A 65 -24.07 -9.28 -3.84
CA LYS A 65 -23.34 -8.02 -4.04
C LYS A 65 -22.44 -8.18 -5.27
N ARG A 66 -22.50 -7.19 -6.17
CA ARG A 66 -21.60 -7.09 -7.32
C ARG A 66 -20.33 -6.32 -6.94
N TYR A 67 -19.19 -6.88 -7.30
CA TYR A 67 -17.85 -6.28 -7.12
C TYR A 67 -17.23 -6.03 -8.49
N THR A 68 -16.66 -4.85 -8.72
CA THR A 68 -16.12 -4.42 -10.01
C THR A 68 -14.60 -4.29 -9.97
N PHE A 69 -13.94 -5.22 -10.65
CA PHE A 69 -12.51 -5.17 -10.90
C PHE A 69 -12.26 -4.52 -12.25
N GLY A 70 -11.13 -3.82 -12.39
CA GLY A 70 -10.83 -3.10 -13.64
C GLY A 70 -9.48 -3.48 -14.20
N PRO A 71 -8.98 -2.71 -15.18
CA PRO A 71 -7.89 -3.15 -16.03
C PRO A 71 -6.67 -3.64 -15.25
N GLY A 72 -6.13 -4.80 -15.64
CA GLY A 72 -4.91 -5.37 -15.05
C GLY A 72 -5.09 -5.98 -13.66
N SER A 73 -6.32 -6.00 -13.11
CA SER A 73 -6.60 -6.67 -11.83
C SER A 73 -6.39 -8.18 -11.95
N LYS A 74 -5.69 -8.75 -10.98
CA LYS A 74 -5.42 -10.18 -10.86
C LYS A 74 -6.02 -10.69 -9.56
N ILE A 75 -7.08 -11.48 -9.66
CA ILE A 75 -7.95 -11.81 -8.52
C ILE A 75 -8.02 -13.33 -8.33
N ALA A 76 -8.04 -13.76 -7.07
CA ALA A 76 -8.35 -15.13 -6.68
C ALA A 76 -9.53 -15.12 -5.70
N VAL A 77 -10.61 -15.81 -6.08
CA VAL A 77 -11.81 -16.01 -5.26
C VAL A 77 -11.75 -17.42 -4.69
N PHE A 78 -11.48 -17.53 -3.39
CA PHE A 78 -11.29 -18.81 -2.70
C PHE A 78 -12.55 -19.19 -1.90
N THR A 79 -12.80 -20.49 -1.74
CA THR A 79 -13.86 -21.00 -0.86
C THR A 79 -13.39 -22.14 0.04
N TRP A 80 -13.75 -22.08 1.32
CA TRP A 80 -13.51 -23.17 2.27
C TRP A 80 -14.57 -24.28 2.19
N GLN A 81 -15.78 -23.97 1.74
CA GLN A 81 -16.95 -24.87 1.84
C GLN A 81 -17.58 -25.21 0.49
N GLY A 82 -17.19 -24.50 -0.57
CA GLY A 82 -17.83 -24.53 -1.88
C GLY A 82 -18.72 -23.30 -2.10
N CYS A 83 -18.77 -22.83 -3.34
CA CYS A 83 -19.59 -21.68 -3.73
C CYS A 83 -19.89 -21.66 -5.22
N SER A 84 -20.88 -20.87 -5.63
CA SER A 84 -21.12 -20.52 -7.02
C SER A 84 -20.94 -19.02 -7.22
N VAL A 85 -20.14 -18.61 -8.20
CA VAL A 85 -19.92 -17.21 -8.54
C VAL A 85 -20.25 -16.95 -10.02
N SER A 86 -20.63 -15.72 -10.34
CA SER A 86 -20.81 -15.25 -11.71
C SER A 86 -19.76 -14.20 -12.03
N LEU A 87 -19.11 -14.33 -13.20
CA LEU A 87 -18.22 -13.32 -13.77
C LEU A 87 -18.85 -12.74 -15.04
N SER A 88 -19.00 -11.41 -15.07
CA SER A 88 -19.52 -10.67 -16.23
C SER A 88 -18.48 -9.67 -16.71
N GLY A 89 -18.18 -9.66 -18.02
CA GLY A 89 -17.12 -8.83 -18.61
C GLY A 89 -16.01 -9.67 -19.24
N LYS A 90 -15.03 -9.01 -19.86
CA LYS A 90 -13.93 -9.71 -20.52
C LYS A 90 -12.74 -9.95 -19.59
N THR A 91 -12.33 -11.21 -19.54
CA THR A 91 -11.14 -11.67 -18.80
C THR A 91 -10.10 -12.16 -19.79
N GLU A 92 -8.82 -11.84 -19.55
CA GLU A 92 -7.72 -12.43 -20.31
C GLU A 92 -7.59 -13.94 -20.02
N VAL A 93 -7.77 -14.30 -18.75
CA VAL A 93 -7.85 -15.70 -18.31
C VAL A 93 -8.84 -15.82 -17.15
N ALA A 94 -9.54 -16.95 -17.07
CA ALA A 94 -10.36 -17.33 -15.93
C ALA A 94 -10.38 -18.85 -15.78
N TYR A 95 -9.91 -19.38 -14.65
CA TYR A 95 -9.84 -20.83 -14.40
C TYR A 95 -9.90 -21.17 -12.91
N ILE A 96 -10.40 -22.37 -12.59
CA ILE A 96 -10.44 -22.88 -11.21
C ILE A 96 -9.15 -23.66 -10.92
N SER A 97 -8.54 -23.40 -9.78
CA SER A 97 -7.36 -24.09 -9.29
C SER A 97 -7.65 -24.78 -7.95
N LYS A 98 -7.18 -26.04 -7.84
CA LYS A 98 -7.18 -26.81 -6.59
C LYS A 98 -5.86 -26.67 -5.82
N ASP A 99 -4.80 -26.25 -6.49
CA ASP A 99 -3.47 -26.12 -5.89
C ASP A 99 -3.30 -24.72 -5.31
N THR A 100 -3.57 -24.62 -4.00
CA THR A 100 -3.51 -23.36 -3.26
C THR A 100 -2.77 -23.53 -1.93
N PRO A 101 -1.95 -22.55 -1.52
CA PRO A 101 -1.31 -22.53 -0.21
C PRO A 101 -2.24 -22.05 0.92
N MET A 102 -3.56 -21.94 0.70
CA MET A 102 -4.50 -21.31 1.65
C MET A 102 -4.54 -22.03 3.01
N LEU A 103 -4.44 -23.36 3.03
CA LEU A 103 -4.37 -24.12 4.29
C LEU A 103 -3.10 -23.76 5.10
N LEU A 104 -1.97 -23.51 4.43
CA LEU A 104 -0.74 -23.06 5.09
C LEU A 104 -0.89 -21.65 5.67
N TYR A 105 -1.58 -20.75 4.96
CA TYR A 105 -1.88 -19.41 5.46
C TYR A 105 -2.83 -19.46 6.66
N LEU A 106 -3.85 -20.33 6.63
CA LEU A 106 -4.75 -20.55 7.76
C LEU A 106 -4.02 -21.11 8.99
N ASN A 107 -3.16 -22.12 8.80
CA ASN A 107 -2.35 -22.69 9.88
C ASN A 107 -1.39 -21.64 10.47
N THR A 108 -0.78 -20.83 9.61
CA THR A 108 0.07 -19.71 10.03
C THR A 108 -0.73 -18.71 10.86
N HIS A 109 -1.91 -18.30 10.40
CA HIS A 109 -2.79 -17.42 11.14
C HIS A 109 -3.20 -18.01 12.50
N ALA A 110 -3.57 -19.29 12.55
CA ALA A 110 -3.96 -19.97 13.79
C ALA A 110 -2.82 -19.97 14.82
N ALA A 111 -1.58 -20.22 14.39
CA ALA A 111 -0.40 -20.14 15.25
C ALA A 111 -0.16 -18.71 15.77
N LEU A 112 -0.30 -17.70 14.92
CA LEU A 112 -0.19 -16.29 15.31
C LEU A 112 -1.30 -15.91 16.31
N GLU A 113 -2.53 -16.38 16.12
CA GLU A 113 -3.61 -16.15 17.08
C GLU A 113 -3.35 -16.83 18.43
N GLN A 114 -2.75 -18.03 18.44
CA GLN A 114 -2.31 -18.66 19.69
C GLN A 114 -1.28 -17.78 20.42
N MET A 115 -0.31 -17.21 19.69
CA MET A 115 0.65 -16.26 20.27
C MET A 115 -0.06 -15.02 20.84
N ARG A 116 -1.06 -14.46 20.15
CA ARG A 116 -1.87 -13.33 20.66
C ARG A 116 -2.62 -13.68 21.92
N ARG A 117 -3.28 -14.85 21.97
CA ARG A 117 -4.00 -15.32 23.16
C ARG A 117 -3.08 -15.52 24.35
N GLN A 118 -1.87 -16.04 24.12
CA GLN A 118 -0.88 -16.19 25.18
C GLN A 118 -0.41 -14.82 25.69
N ALA A 119 -0.02 -13.91 24.78
CA ALA A 119 0.37 -12.55 25.13
C ALA A 119 -0.73 -11.77 25.87
N GLU A 120 -2.00 -12.01 25.53
CA GLU A 120 -3.14 -11.43 26.22
C GLU A 120 -3.23 -11.92 27.67
N LYS A 121 -3.05 -13.22 27.91
CA LYS A 121 -3.05 -13.84 29.25
C LYS A 121 -1.85 -13.41 30.10
N ASP A 122 -0.67 -13.34 29.51
CA ASP A 122 0.59 -13.07 30.21
C ASP A 122 0.88 -11.57 30.34
N HIS A 123 -0.05 -10.72 29.90
CA HIS A 123 0.14 -9.26 29.84
C HIS A 123 1.32 -8.79 28.95
N GLU A 124 1.74 -9.60 27.99
CA GLU A 124 2.81 -9.30 27.03
C GLU A 124 2.30 -8.68 25.71
N ARG A 125 3.21 -8.38 24.78
CA ARG A 125 2.89 -7.91 23.42
C ARG A 125 2.55 -9.08 22.49
N GLY A 126 1.74 -8.81 21.47
CA GLY A 126 1.43 -9.77 20.40
C GLY A 126 2.59 -9.97 19.41
N PRO A 127 2.45 -10.94 18.49
CA PRO A 127 3.51 -11.31 17.56
C PRO A 127 3.81 -10.20 16.54
N ARG A 128 5.09 -9.95 16.33
CA ARG A 128 5.61 -9.09 15.26
C ARG A 128 6.14 -9.96 14.13
N VAL A 129 5.48 -9.92 12.98
CA VAL A 129 5.68 -10.88 11.87
C VAL A 129 6.27 -10.16 10.68
N MET A 130 7.40 -10.63 10.15
CA MET A 130 8.02 -10.10 8.94
C MET A 130 7.83 -11.04 7.76
N VAL A 131 7.34 -10.53 6.63
CA VAL A 131 7.13 -11.30 5.39
C VAL A 131 8.18 -10.90 4.36
N VAL A 132 9.03 -11.85 3.97
CA VAL A 132 10.19 -11.63 3.10
C VAL A 132 10.20 -12.59 1.91
N GLY A 133 10.94 -12.22 0.87
CA GLY A 133 11.04 -12.98 -0.38
C GLY A 133 11.27 -12.07 -1.58
N PRO A 134 11.69 -12.61 -2.73
CA PRO A 134 11.95 -11.82 -3.93
C PRO A 134 10.67 -11.15 -4.46
N THR A 135 10.79 -10.37 -5.54
CA THR A 135 9.62 -9.84 -6.24
C THR A 135 8.72 -10.96 -6.75
N ASP A 136 7.41 -10.69 -6.81
CA ASP A 136 6.42 -11.58 -7.45
C ASP A 136 6.30 -12.99 -6.82
N VAL A 137 6.33 -13.04 -5.49
CA VAL A 137 6.03 -14.26 -4.69
C VAL A 137 4.76 -14.15 -3.84
N GLY A 138 4.01 -13.05 -3.97
CA GLY A 138 2.73 -12.86 -3.27
C GLY A 138 2.81 -12.28 -1.85
N LYS A 139 3.91 -11.61 -1.48
CA LYS A 139 4.11 -11.02 -0.12
C LYS A 139 2.93 -10.16 0.35
N SER A 140 2.54 -9.17 -0.45
CA SER A 140 1.43 -8.26 -0.11
C SER A 140 0.09 -8.99 -0.01
N THR A 141 -0.13 -10.04 -0.82
CA THR A 141 -1.33 -10.88 -0.74
C THR A 141 -1.37 -11.68 0.56
N VAL A 142 -0.25 -12.30 0.95
CA VAL A 142 -0.13 -13.03 2.23
C VAL A 142 -0.35 -12.08 3.41
N CYS A 143 0.23 -10.87 3.36
CA CYS A 143 -0.01 -9.85 4.37
C CYS A 143 -1.52 -9.52 4.48
N ARG A 144 -2.19 -9.29 3.35
CA ARG A 144 -3.64 -9.00 3.30
C ARG A 144 -4.48 -10.12 3.90
N VAL A 145 -4.22 -11.38 3.53
CA VAL A 145 -4.93 -12.55 4.08
C VAL A 145 -4.75 -12.65 5.59
N LEU A 146 -3.52 -12.59 6.10
CA LEU A 146 -3.23 -12.72 7.52
C LEU A 146 -3.83 -11.58 8.35
N LEU A 147 -3.81 -10.34 7.83
CA LEU A 147 -4.44 -9.19 8.45
C LEU A 147 -5.97 -9.34 8.47
N ASN A 148 -6.59 -9.74 7.35
CA ASN A 148 -8.03 -9.98 7.26
C ASN A 148 -8.50 -11.06 8.24
N TYR A 149 -7.78 -12.18 8.35
CA TYR A 149 -8.11 -13.22 9.32
C TYR A 149 -7.97 -12.74 10.76
N ALA A 150 -6.95 -11.94 11.08
CA ALA A 150 -6.79 -11.35 12.41
C ALA A 150 -7.96 -10.43 12.80
N VAL A 151 -8.40 -9.54 11.91
CA VAL A 151 -9.53 -8.64 12.21
C VAL A 151 -10.87 -9.35 12.24
N ARG A 152 -11.06 -10.44 11.48
CA ARG A 152 -12.25 -11.31 11.59
C ARG A 152 -12.38 -11.94 12.98
N LEU A 153 -11.26 -12.14 13.69
CA LEU A 153 -11.23 -12.57 15.10
C LEU A 153 -11.23 -11.41 16.11
N GLY A 154 -11.52 -10.18 15.66
CA GLY A 154 -11.60 -9.00 16.52
C GLY A 154 -10.25 -8.43 16.98
N ARG A 155 -9.14 -8.88 16.39
CA ARG A 155 -7.81 -8.30 16.66
C ARG A 155 -7.65 -6.97 15.92
N ARG A 156 -6.67 -6.16 16.34
CA ARG A 156 -6.29 -4.88 15.68
C ARG A 156 -4.80 -4.86 15.35
N PRO A 157 -4.34 -5.69 14.40
CA PRO A 157 -2.94 -5.70 14.00
C PRO A 157 -2.57 -4.43 13.22
N THR A 158 -1.28 -4.08 13.24
CA THR A 158 -0.73 -3.02 12.39
C THR A 158 -0.09 -3.62 11.15
N LEU A 159 -0.49 -3.17 9.96
CA LEU A 159 0.27 -3.36 8.72
C LEU A 159 1.44 -2.38 8.73
N VAL A 160 2.66 -2.88 8.57
CA VAL A 160 3.86 -2.08 8.35
C VAL A 160 4.30 -2.31 6.91
N GLU A 161 4.39 -1.26 6.11
CA GLU A 161 4.76 -1.32 4.70
C GLU A 161 6.13 -0.70 4.50
N LEU A 162 7.11 -1.55 4.18
CA LEU A 162 8.50 -1.14 3.92
C LEU A 162 8.86 -1.26 2.42
N ASP A 163 7.93 -1.65 1.55
CA ASP A 163 8.12 -1.59 0.10
C ASP A 163 7.87 -0.17 -0.43
N VAL A 164 8.96 0.59 -0.56
CA VAL A 164 8.94 1.95 -1.13
C VAL A 164 8.61 1.97 -2.63
N GLY A 165 8.68 0.83 -3.32
CA GLY A 165 8.40 0.74 -4.76
C GLY A 165 6.92 0.48 -5.06
N GLN A 166 6.24 -0.29 -4.21
CA GLN A 166 4.83 -0.68 -4.36
C GLN A 166 4.12 -0.67 -3.00
N SER A 167 3.63 0.49 -2.59
CA SER A 167 2.87 0.65 -1.34
C SER A 167 1.37 0.53 -1.58
N ASN A 168 0.67 -0.16 -0.68
CA ASN A 168 -0.80 -0.23 -0.65
C ASN A 168 -1.43 0.75 0.37
N VAL A 169 -0.61 1.54 1.08
CA VAL A 169 -1.06 2.43 2.16
C VAL A 169 -0.94 3.90 1.80
N SER A 170 0.09 4.28 1.04
CA SER A 170 0.36 5.66 0.66
C SER A 170 0.99 5.71 -0.74
N VAL A 171 1.37 6.90 -1.20
CA VAL A 171 2.04 7.07 -2.48
C VAL A 171 3.39 6.32 -2.50
N PRO A 172 3.89 5.91 -3.67
CA PRO A 172 5.20 5.27 -3.78
C PRO A 172 6.31 6.19 -3.25
N GLY A 173 7.44 5.63 -2.82
CA GLY A 173 8.53 6.36 -2.19
C GLY A 173 8.31 6.66 -0.71
N THR A 174 7.46 5.88 -0.05
CA THR A 174 7.12 6.04 1.36
C THR A 174 7.29 4.74 2.13
N MET A 175 7.50 4.86 3.44
CA MET A 175 7.43 3.76 4.40
C MET A 175 6.30 4.09 5.38
N SER A 176 5.45 3.13 5.71
CA SER A 176 4.22 3.46 6.45
C SER A 176 3.75 2.39 7.42
N ALA A 177 2.88 2.78 8.34
CA ALA A 177 2.15 1.87 9.21
C ALA A 177 0.66 2.24 9.25
N LEU A 178 -0.21 1.24 9.12
CA LEU A 178 -1.67 1.37 9.12
C LEU A 178 -2.27 0.38 10.11
N CYS A 179 -3.12 0.87 11.02
CA CYS A 179 -3.86 0.02 11.93
C CYS A 179 -5.06 -0.59 11.21
N ILE A 180 -5.16 -1.91 11.19
CA ILE A 180 -6.25 -2.60 10.52
C ILE A 180 -7.32 -2.93 11.56
N GLU A 181 -8.47 -2.28 11.43
CA GLU A 181 -9.59 -2.44 12.37
C GLU A 181 -10.78 -3.20 11.79
N ARG A 182 -10.83 -3.32 10.46
CA ARG A 182 -11.90 -3.98 9.70
C ARG A 182 -11.27 -4.76 8.54
N PRO A 183 -11.93 -5.83 8.06
CA PRO A 183 -11.51 -6.49 6.84
C PRO A 183 -11.37 -5.48 5.70
N ALA A 184 -10.42 -5.72 4.81
CA ALA A 184 -10.28 -4.96 3.58
C ALA A 184 -11.59 -5.04 2.77
N ASP A 185 -12.00 -3.92 2.19
CA ASP A 185 -12.97 -3.96 1.11
C ASP A 185 -12.39 -4.80 -0.04
N VAL A 186 -13.26 -5.53 -0.74
CA VAL A 186 -12.87 -6.48 -1.78
C VAL A 186 -12.21 -5.75 -2.97
N GLU A 187 -12.73 -4.58 -3.33
CA GLU A 187 -12.30 -3.78 -4.47
C GLU A 187 -11.16 -2.82 -4.06
N GLU A 188 -11.36 -2.04 -2.99
CA GLU A 188 -10.45 -0.96 -2.58
C GLU A 188 -9.25 -1.47 -1.76
N GLY A 189 -9.45 -2.50 -0.94
CA GLY A 189 -8.47 -2.94 0.05
C GLY A 189 -8.71 -2.34 1.44
N PHE A 190 -7.65 -2.12 2.21
CA PHE A 190 -7.80 -1.61 3.58
C PHE A 190 -8.15 -0.13 3.58
N SER A 191 -9.11 0.25 4.45
CA SER A 191 -9.44 1.66 4.65
C SER A 191 -8.24 2.40 5.25
N VAL A 192 -7.71 3.37 4.52
CA VAL A 192 -6.54 4.16 4.92
C VAL A 192 -6.98 5.31 5.82
N GLN A 193 -7.07 5.05 7.13
CA GLN A 193 -7.43 6.04 8.14
C GLN A 193 -6.23 6.38 9.02
N ALA A 194 -5.81 7.65 8.97
CA ALA A 194 -4.67 8.18 9.74
C ALA A 194 -3.43 7.27 9.72
N PRO A 195 -2.89 6.91 8.52
CA PRO A 195 -1.65 6.14 8.45
C PRO A 195 -0.48 6.97 8.99
N LEU A 196 0.50 6.30 9.59
CA LEU A 196 1.80 6.89 9.86
C LEU A 196 2.64 6.73 8.60
N VAL A 197 3.14 7.83 8.03
CA VAL A 197 3.87 7.79 6.74
C VAL A 197 5.16 8.58 6.87
N PHE A 198 6.28 7.98 6.44
CA PHE A 198 7.59 8.60 6.34
C PHE A 198 7.99 8.81 4.88
N HIS A 199 8.62 9.94 4.61
CA HIS A 199 9.23 10.24 3.33
C HIS A 199 10.52 9.44 3.15
N PHE A 200 10.59 8.61 2.12
CA PHE A 200 11.85 8.06 1.62
C PHE A 200 12.27 8.71 0.28
N GLY A 201 11.29 9.04 -0.56
CA GLY A 201 11.48 9.86 -1.76
C GLY A 201 11.86 9.09 -3.03
N SER A 202 12.15 7.78 -2.97
CA SER A 202 12.55 6.97 -4.12
C SER A 202 11.86 5.61 -4.17
N THR A 203 11.76 5.02 -5.36
CA THR A 203 11.07 3.73 -5.57
C THR A 203 11.94 2.50 -5.29
N THR A 204 13.21 2.70 -4.90
CA THR A 204 14.11 1.60 -4.53
C THR A 204 14.96 1.96 -3.31
N PRO A 205 15.04 1.08 -2.29
CA PRO A 205 15.87 1.30 -1.10
C PRO A 205 17.35 1.54 -1.42
N GLY A 206 17.84 0.98 -2.54
CA GLY A 206 19.24 1.09 -2.95
C GLY A 206 19.70 2.51 -3.26
N THR A 207 18.78 3.47 -3.47
CA THR A 207 19.16 4.88 -3.64
C THR A 207 19.75 5.49 -2.37
N ASN A 208 19.31 5.06 -1.20
CA ASN A 208 19.82 5.55 0.08
C ASN A 208 19.53 4.54 1.20
N ILE A 209 20.37 3.51 1.30
CA ILE A 209 20.15 2.41 2.25
C ILE A 209 20.24 2.87 3.71
N LYS A 210 21.06 3.89 4.00
CA LYS A 210 21.16 4.47 5.34
C LYS A 210 19.86 5.15 5.74
N LEU A 211 19.26 5.94 4.86
CA LEU A 211 17.95 6.54 5.11
C LEU A 211 16.89 5.46 5.29
N TYR A 212 16.87 4.43 4.43
CA TYR A 212 15.93 3.32 4.55
C TYR A 212 15.99 2.63 5.92
N ASN A 213 17.19 2.30 6.40
CA ASN A 213 17.39 1.69 7.71
C ASN A 213 17.03 2.64 8.85
N LYS A 214 17.37 3.92 8.74
CA LYS A 214 17.02 4.96 9.72
C LYS A 214 15.51 5.11 9.85
N LEU A 215 14.79 5.20 8.74
CA LEU A 215 13.33 5.26 8.72
C LEU A 215 12.68 3.97 9.24
N THR A 216 13.27 2.80 8.94
CA THR A 216 12.84 1.52 9.52
C THR A 216 12.90 1.56 11.05
N SER A 217 14.00 2.06 11.61
CA SER A 217 14.17 2.22 13.06
C SER A 217 13.19 3.22 13.66
N SER A 218 13.01 4.40 13.03
CA SER A 218 12.04 5.40 13.49
C SER A 218 10.61 4.87 13.47
N LEU A 219 10.23 4.12 12.43
CA LEU A 219 8.91 3.51 12.32
C LEU A 219 8.70 2.43 13.40
N ALA A 220 9.71 1.61 13.68
CA ALA A 220 9.66 0.60 14.73
C ALA A 220 9.55 1.22 16.13
N GLU A 221 10.23 2.34 16.37
CA GLU A 221 10.17 3.09 17.62
C GLU A 221 8.76 3.69 17.83
N VAL A 222 8.20 4.39 16.84
CA VAL A 222 6.83 4.94 16.93
C VAL A 222 5.80 3.83 17.11
N PHE A 223 5.96 2.70 16.41
CA PHE A 223 5.09 1.55 16.59
C PHE A 223 5.16 1.02 18.03
N SER A 224 6.36 0.92 18.61
CA SER A 224 6.53 0.45 19.99
C SER A 224 5.92 1.41 21.01
N GLN A 225 6.13 2.73 20.84
CA GLN A 225 5.47 3.77 21.65
C GLN A 225 3.94 3.67 21.59
N ARG A 226 3.38 3.40 20.40
CA ARG A 226 1.93 3.17 20.24
C ARG A 226 1.47 1.92 21.00
N CYS A 227 2.26 0.83 20.99
CA CYS A 227 1.94 -0.39 21.72
C CYS A 227 1.96 -0.20 23.24
N GLU A 228 2.79 0.70 23.77
CA GLU A 228 2.83 1.00 25.21
C GLU A 228 1.53 1.64 25.71
N VAL A 229 0.93 2.53 24.91
CA VAL A 229 -0.30 3.25 25.30
C VAL A 229 -1.59 2.60 24.79
N ASN A 230 -1.51 1.65 23.85
CA ASN A 230 -2.66 0.99 23.26
C ASN A 230 -2.55 -0.54 23.34
N ARG A 231 -3.18 -1.12 24.37
CA ARG A 231 -3.17 -2.57 24.62
C ARG A 231 -3.73 -3.39 23.45
N LYS A 232 -4.78 -2.92 22.77
CA LYS A 232 -5.37 -3.64 21.63
C LYS A 232 -4.41 -3.72 20.45
N ALA A 233 -3.69 -2.63 20.17
CA ALA A 233 -2.64 -2.61 19.15
C ALA A 233 -1.43 -3.47 19.56
N SER A 234 -1.03 -3.39 20.84
CA SER A 234 0.07 -4.19 21.40
C SER A 234 -0.18 -5.70 21.25
N VAL A 235 -1.32 -6.20 21.71
CA VAL A 235 -1.72 -7.61 21.59
C VAL A 235 -2.02 -7.99 20.13
N GLY A 236 -2.52 -7.05 19.32
CA GLY A 236 -2.73 -7.27 17.89
C GLY A 236 -1.44 -7.59 17.13
N GLY A 237 -0.32 -7.01 17.57
CA GLY A 237 0.99 -7.17 16.93
C GLY A 237 1.06 -6.44 15.59
N CYS A 238 2.03 -6.82 14.76
CA CYS A 238 2.17 -6.27 13.42
C CYS A 238 2.52 -7.31 12.37
N ILE A 239 2.20 -6.99 11.12
CA ILE A 239 2.61 -7.72 9.92
C ILE A 239 3.38 -6.75 9.03
N ILE A 240 4.64 -7.06 8.77
CA ILE A 240 5.60 -6.22 8.08
C ILE A 240 5.79 -6.77 6.66
N ASN A 241 5.30 -6.02 5.66
CA ASN A 241 5.56 -6.27 4.25
C ASN A 241 6.90 -5.61 3.86
N THR A 242 7.79 -6.36 3.21
CA THR A 242 9.11 -5.86 2.78
C THR A 242 9.19 -5.73 1.26
N CYS A 243 10.17 -4.95 0.78
CA CYS A 243 10.51 -4.95 -0.65
C CYS A 243 11.11 -6.30 -1.11
N GLY A 244 11.20 -6.50 -2.42
CA GLY A 244 11.74 -7.72 -3.03
C GLY A 244 13.28 -7.81 -3.10
N TRP A 245 14.02 -6.91 -2.45
CA TRP A 245 15.48 -6.88 -2.52
C TRP A 245 16.13 -7.76 -1.45
N VAL A 246 16.42 -9.01 -1.80
CA VAL A 246 16.82 -10.05 -0.83
C VAL A 246 18.31 -10.40 -0.82
N LYS A 247 19.16 -9.65 -1.54
CA LYS A 247 20.60 -9.93 -1.69
C LYS A 247 21.45 -8.72 -1.30
N GLY A 248 22.69 -8.94 -0.87
CA GLY A 248 23.64 -7.87 -0.55
C GLY A 248 23.11 -6.92 0.51
N SER A 249 23.14 -5.62 0.25
CA SER A 249 22.61 -4.61 1.17
C SER A 249 21.10 -4.77 1.44
N GLY A 250 20.33 -5.35 0.50
CA GLY A 250 18.93 -5.69 0.73
C GLY A 250 18.75 -6.75 1.81
N TYR A 251 19.60 -7.79 1.81
CA TYR A 251 19.61 -8.79 2.90
C TYR A 251 19.95 -8.15 4.24
N GLN A 252 20.96 -7.26 4.28
CA GLN A 252 21.32 -6.55 5.50
C GLN A 252 20.18 -5.67 6.03
N ALA A 253 19.39 -5.06 5.13
CA ALA A 253 18.20 -4.31 5.52
C ALA A 253 17.09 -5.21 6.10
N LEU A 254 16.93 -6.45 5.62
CA LEU A 254 16.01 -7.43 6.23
C LEU A 254 16.44 -7.80 7.66
N VAL A 255 17.73 -8.03 7.87
CA VAL A 255 18.28 -8.31 9.22
C VAL A 255 18.11 -7.10 10.13
N HIS A 256 18.40 -5.88 9.64
CA HIS A 256 18.16 -4.63 10.36
C HIS A 256 16.69 -4.47 10.74
N CYS A 257 15.76 -4.71 9.81
CA CYS A 257 14.32 -4.68 10.07
C CYS A 257 13.91 -5.68 11.15
N ALA A 258 14.39 -6.93 11.06
CA ALA A 258 14.11 -7.95 12.06
C ALA A 258 14.55 -7.52 13.47
N SER A 259 15.74 -6.92 13.58
CA SER A 259 16.26 -6.38 14.84
C SER A 259 15.47 -5.16 15.32
N ALA A 260 15.23 -4.16 14.46
CA ALA A 260 14.56 -2.91 14.82
C ALA A 260 13.12 -3.15 15.31
N PHE A 261 12.38 -4.01 14.60
CA PHE A 261 11.03 -4.39 15.01
C PHE A 261 11.00 -5.48 16.08
N GLN A 262 12.12 -6.09 16.47
CA GLN A 262 12.15 -7.21 17.43
C GLN A 262 11.15 -8.31 17.00
N VAL A 263 11.31 -8.79 15.77
CA VAL A 263 10.36 -9.73 15.15
C VAL A 263 10.40 -11.09 15.85
N ASP A 264 9.23 -11.69 16.04
CA ASP A 264 9.09 -13.02 16.65
C ASP A 264 9.00 -14.11 15.58
N VAL A 265 8.47 -13.76 14.39
CA VAL A 265 8.25 -14.68 13.27
C VAL A 265 8.70 -14.04 11.96
N VAL A 266 9.43 -14.81 11.15
CA VAL A 266 9.78 -14.44 9.77
C VAL A 266 9.21 -15.47 8.81
N ILE A 267 8.35 -15.01 7.90
CA ILE A 267 7.76 -15.81 6.83
C ILE A 267 8.55 -15.55 5.56
N VAL A 268 9.23 -16.57 5.06
CA VAL A 268 9.99 -16.53 3.81
C VAL A 268 9.14 -17.15 2.71
N LEU A 269 8.84 -16.40 1.66
CA LEU A 269 8.07 -16.88 0.51
C LEU A 269 8.99 -17.31 -0.63
N ASP A 270 8.86 -18.59 -1.03
CA ASP A 270 9.44 -19.17 -2.26
C ASP A 270 10.95 -18.90 -2.46
N GLN A 271 11.74 -18.97 -1.38
CA GLN A 271 13.19 -18.73 -1.46
C GLN A 271 14.00 -19.46 -0.38
N GLU A 272 14.39 -20.70 -0.66
CA GLU A 272 15.12 -21.57 0.29
C GLU A 272 16.47 -21.01 0.73
N ARG A 273 17.23 -20.40 -0.19
CA ARG A 273 18.52 -19.81 0.17
C ARG A 273 18.37 -18.70 1.21
N LEU A 274 17.38 -17.81 1.01
CA LEU A 274 17.07 -16.74 1.96
C LEU A 274 16.60 -17.31 3.29
N TYR A 275 15.78 -18.36 3.27
CA TYR A 275 15.35 -19.06 4.47
C TYR A 275 16.53 -19.58 5.29
N ASN A 276 17.48 -20.27 4.65
CA ASN A 276 18.65 -20.82 5.33
C ASN A 276 19.59 -19.71 5.85
N GLU A 277 19.77 -18.63 5.08
CA GLU A 277 20.57 -17.46 5.50
C GLU A 277 19.93 -16.78 6.74
N LEU A 278 18.62 -16.51 6.73
CA LEU A 278 17.92 -15.89 7.87
C LEU A 278 17.86 -16.81 9.10
N LYS A 279 17.66 -18.12 8.90
CA LYS A 279 17.66 -19.09 10.00
C LYS A 279 19.02 -19.20 10.70
N ARG A 280 20.11 -18.98 9.96
CA ARG A 280 21.48 -18.97 10.49
C ARG A 280 21.79 -17.66 11.22
N ASP A 281 21.39 -16.52 10.65
CA ASP A 281 21.87 -15.21 11.09
C ASP A 281 20.92 -14.50 12.08
N LEU A 282 19.65 -14.90 12.17
CA LEU A 282 18.71 -14.37 13.18
C LEU A 282 18.83 -15.11 14.51
N PRO A 283 18.49 -14.47 15.64
CA PRO A 283 18.47 -15.12 16.94
C PRO A 283 17.60 -16.37 16.99
N HIS A 284 18.01 -17.39 17.74
CA HIS A 284 17.31 -18.69 17.80
C HIS A 284 15.85 -18.62 18.27
N PHE A 285 15.45 -17.56 18.99
CA PHE A 285 14.05 -17.37 19.41
C PHE A 285 13.14 -16.95 18.24
N VAL A 286 13.69 -16.38 17.16
CA VAL A 286 12.93 -15.95 15.99
C VAL A 286 12.52 -17.17 15.16
N ARG A 287 11.22 -17.36 14.98
CA ARG A 287 10.69 -18.49 14.22
C ARG A 287 10.73 -18.16 12.72
N VAL A 288 11.62 -18.81 11.98
CA VAL A 288 11.69 -18.68 10.52
C VAL A 288 10.90 -19.81 9.86
N VAL A 289 9.91 -19.44 9.04
CA VAL A 289 8.98 -20.37 8.35
C VAL A 289 9.12 -20.16 6.84
N LEU A 290 9.30 -21.24 6.08
CA LEU A 290 9.28 -21.22 4.63
C LEU A 290 7.86 -21.57 4.15
N LEU A 291 7.26 -20.73 3.30
CA LEU A 291 6.00 -21.00 2.63
C LEU A 291 6.19 -20.97 1.11
N PRO A 292 5.47 -21.81 0.35
CA PRO A 292 5.48 -21.75 -1.11
C PRO A 292 4.72 -20.50 -1.59
N LYS A 293 5.07 -19.99 -2.77
CA LYS A 293 4.21 -19.02 -3.46
C LYS A 293 2.95 -19.71 -3.99
N SER A 294 1.86 -18.97 -4.13
CA SER A 294 0.70 -19.46 -4.89
C SER A 294 1.05 -19.54 -6.38
N GLY A 295 0.63 -20.61 -7.05
CA GLY A 295 0.72 -20.72 -8.52
C GLY A 295 -0.10 -19.68 -9.28
N GLY A 296 -0.96 -18.91 -8.59
CA GLY A 296 -1.70 -17.78 -9.14
C GLY A 296 -0.94 -16.45 -9.08
N VAL A 297 0.28 -16.43 -8.54
CA VAL A 297 1.11 -15.23 -8.55
C VAL A 297 1.70 -15.04 -9.95
N VAL A 298 1.55 -13.84 -10.48
CA VAL A 298 2.00 -13.47 -11.83
C VAL A 298 3.19 -12.53 -11.73
N GLU A 299 4.19 -12.75 -12.58
CA GLU A 299 5.32 -11.84 -12.72
C GLU A 299 4.87 -10.50 -13.31
N ARG A 300 5.40 -9.40 -12.77
CA ARG A 300 5.02 -8.06 -13.20
C ARG A 300 6.15 -7.39 -13.95
N SER A 301 5.86 -6.93 -15.17
CA SER A 301 6.77 -6.09 -15.94
C SER A 301 7.08 -4.78 -15.22
N LYS A 302 8.17 -4.12 -15.64
CA LYS A 302 8.54 -2.80 -15.11
C LYS A 302 7.47 -1.75 -15.40
N ASP A 303 6.81 -1.85 -16.55
CA ASP A 303 5.75 -0.93 -16.97
C ASP A 303 4.49 -1.12 -16.13
N CYS A 304 4.05 -2.36 -15.89
CA CYS A 304 2.93 -2.65 -14.99
C CYS A 304 3.16 -2.07 -13.58
N ARG A 305 4.40 -2.16 -13.06
CA ARG A 305 4.76 -1.56 -11.76
C ARG A 305 4.72 -0.03 -11.81
N ARG A 306 5.10 0.58 -12.94
CA ARG A 306 5.04 2.03 -13.14
C ARG A 306 3.59 2.51 -13.20
N GLU A 307 2.75 1.86 -13.99
CA GLU A 307 1.32 2.17 -14.08
C GLU A 307 0.64 2.04 -12.72
N SER A 308 0.97 0.99 -11.96
CA SER A 308 0.44 0.81 -10.58
C SER A 308 0.87 1.94 -9.64
N ARG A 309 2.09 2.48 -9.79
CA ARG A 309 2.56 3.64 -9.02
C ARG A 309 1.77 4.90 -9.39
N ASP A 310 1.59 5.14 -10.68
CA ASP A 310 0.88 6.31 -11.19
C ASP A 310 -0.60 6.27 -10.75
N GLU A 311 -1.22 5.09 -10.79
CA GLU A 311 -2.58 4.87 -10.30
C GLU A 311 -2.68 5.11 -8.78
N LYS A 312 -1.70 4.69 -7.99
CA LYS A 312 -1.70 4.95 -6.54
C LYS A 312 -1.55 6.43 -6.20
N ILE A 313 -0.80 7.19 -6.99
CA ILE A 313 -0.75 8.65 -6.83
C ILE A 313 -2.08 9.28 -7.23
N ARG A 314 -2.70 8.82 -8.32
CA ARG A 314 -4.03 9.27 -8.75
C ARG A 314 -5.10 9.01 -7.69
N GLU A 315 -5.13 7.79 -7.14
CA GLU A 315 -6.07 7.38 -6.08
C GLU A 315 -5.92 8.26 -4.82
N TYR A 316 -4.70 8.66 -4.47
CA TYR A 316 -4.47 9.57 -3.35
C TYR A 316 -5.15 10.95 -3.52
N PHE A 317 -5.14 11.51 -4.74
CA PHE A 317 -5.75 12.82 -5.00
C PHE A 317 -7.23 12.76 -5.36
N TYR A 318 -7.65 11.73 -6.09
CA TYR A 318 -8.99 11.65 -6.71
C TYR A 318 -9.90 10.60 -6.09
N GLY A 319 -9.38 9.80 -5.15
CA GLY A 319 -10.09 8.72 -4.48
C GLY A 319 -10.13 7.44 -5.31
N PHE A 320 -10.61 6.38 -4.67
CA PHE A 320 -10.84 5.09 -5.31
C PHE A 320 -12.28 5.01 -5.85
N ARG A 321 -12.45 4.35 -7.00
CA ARG A 321 -13.70 4.09 -7.73
C ARG A 321 -14.98 4.22 -6.89
N GLY A 322 -15.82 5.19 -7.22
CA GLY A 322 -17.10 5.43 -6.53
C GLY A 322 -17.00 6.42 -5.36
N THR A 323 -15.80 6.62 -4.80
CA THR A 323 -15.49 7.67 -3.82
C THR A 323 -14.64 8.72 -4.51
N SER A 324 -15.24 9.85 -4.88
CA SER A 324 -14.53 10.95 -5.52
C SER A 324 -13.98 11.93 -4.49
N PHE A 325 -12.67 12.13 -4.52
CA PHE A 325 -12.03 13.28 -3.87
C PHE A 325 -11.87 14.40 -4.88
N TYR A 326 -11.91 15.64 -4.39
CA TYR A 326 -11.85 16.85 -5.21
C TYR A 326 -10.61 17.63 -4.82
N PRO A 327 -9.44 17.34 -5.42
CA PRO A 327 -8.21 18.03 -5.07
C PRO A 327 -8.28 19.50 -5.53
N HIS A 328 -7.47 20.33 -4.89
CA HIS A 328 -7.40 21.76 -5.10
C HIS A 328 -6.13 22.13 -5.87
N ALA A 329 -6.27 23.04 -6.83
CA ALA A 329 -5.15 23.67 -7.51
C ALA A 329 -5.02 25.13 -7.06
N PHE A 330 -3.84 25.53 -6.58
CA PHE A 330 -3.56 26.91 -6.19
C PHE A 330 -2.06 27.23 -6.25
N ASP A 331 -1.75 28.52 -6.30
CA ASP A 331 -0.38 29.01 -6.32
C ASP A 331 0.21 29.15 -4.91
N VAL A 332 1.48 28.80 -4.81
CA VAL A 332 2.31 28.92 -3.60
C VAL A 332 3.56 29.74 -3.96
N ARG A 333 3.83 30.80 -3.20
CA ARG A 333 5.05 31.61 -3.42
C ARG A 333 6.28 30.85 -2.99
N PHE A 334 7.39 31.03 -3.71
CA PHE A 334 8.68 30.42 -3.33
C PHE A 334 9.14 30.85 -1.94
N SER A 335 8.84 32.08 -1.52
CA SER A 335 9.15 32.61 -0.19
C SER A 335 8.40 31.92 0.94
N ASP A 336 7.26 31.30 0.64
CA ASP A 336 6.37 30.72 1.64
C ASP A 336 6.75 29.28 1.97
N VAL A 337 7.74 28.68 1.31
CA VAL A 337 8.13 27.28 1.52
C VAL A 337 9.63 27.08 1.51
N ARG A 338 10.09 26.04 2.21
CA ARG A 338 11.46 25.54 2.16
C ARG A 338 11.44 24.13 1.62
N ILE A 339 12.11 23.90 0.49
CA ILE A 339 12.16 22.59 -0.17
C ILE A 339 13.52 21.96 0.09
N TYR A 340 13.53 20.70 0.53
CA TYR A 340 14.75 19.95 0.78
C TYR A 340 14.75 18.62 0.02
N LYS A 341 15.94 18.16 -0.35
CA LYS A 341 16.23 16.79 -0.77
C LYS A 341 17.06 16.10 0.32
N ILE A 342 16.74 14.85 0.62
CA ILE A 342 17.53 14.04 1.56
C ILE A 342 18.62 13.32 0.78
N GLY A 343 19.86 13.46 1.24
CA GLY A 343 21.05 12.90 0.62
C GLY A 343 21.63 13.87 -0.40
N ALA A 344 22.91 14.21 -0.21
CA ALA A 344 23.63 14.97 -1.21
C ALA A 344 23.97 14.10 -2.44
N PRO A 345 24.13 14.70 -3.63
CA PRO A 345 24.61 13.99 -4.80
C PRO A 345 25.94 13.29 -4.50
N SER A 346 26.14 12.09 -5.05
CA SER A 346 27.42 11.40 -4.96
C SER A 346 28.48 12.21 -5.68
N ILE A 347 29.41 12.80 -4.94
CA ILE A 347 30.60 13.44 -5.49
C ILE A 347 31.82 12.53 -5.27
N PRO A 348 32.80 12.52 -6.19
CA PRO A 348 34.03 11.75 -6.01
C PRO A 348 34.70 12.08 -4.68
N ASP A 349 35.42 11.11 -4.09
CA ASP A 349 36.08 11.30 -2.79
C ASP A 349 37.08 12.47 -2.80
N SER A 350 37.67 12.76 -3.96
CA SER A 350 38.56 13.92 -4.18
C SER A 350 37.86 15.27 -4.00
N CYS A 351 36.53 15.32 -4.08
CA CYS A 351 35.71 16.52 -3.96
C CYS A 351 35.03 16.63 -2.59
N LEU A 352 35.23 15.67 -1.68
CA LEU A 352 34.70 15.73 -0.33
C LEU A 352 35.57 16.67 0.54
N PRO A 353 34.96 17.46 1.44
CA PRO A 353 35.72 18.22 2.43
C PRO A 353 36.61 17.30 3.30
N LEU A 354 37.76 17.82 3.73
CA LEU A 354 38.68 17.09 4.60
C LEU A 354 37.96 16.56 5.84
N GLY A 355 38.01 15.24 6.06
CA GLY A 355 37.38 14.55 7.17
C GLY A 355 35.92 14.12 6.95
N MET A 356 35.32 14.40 5.78
CA MET A 356 34.00 13.86 5.41
C MET A 356 34.13 12.62 4.54
N SER A 357 33.25 11.65 4.80
CA SER A 357 33.04 10.48 3.94
C SER A 357 31.77 10.64 3.10
N GLN A 358 31.65 9.87 2.00
CA GLN A 358 30.37 9.79 1.24
C GLN A 358 29.20 9.39 2.14
N ASP A 359 29.53 8.64 3.17
CA ASP A 359 28.63 8.11 4.16
C ASP A 359 28.00 9.20 5.06
N ASP A 360 28.67 10.35 5.22
CA ASP A 360 28.19 11.51 5.98
C ASP A 360 27.22 12.39 5.17
N THR A 361 27.21 12.24 3.84
CA THR A 361 26.37 13.07 2.95
C THR A 361 25.01 12.44 2.68
N GLN A 362 24.85 11.13 2.91
CA GLN A 362 23.62 10.37 2.61
C GLN A 362 22.41 10.80 3.45
N LEU A 363 22.61 11.31 4.67
CA LEU A 363 21.52 11.78 5.53
C LEU A 363 21.41 13.31 5.56
N LYS A 364 22.22 14.03 4.77
CA LYS A 364 22.23 15.48 4.77
C LYS A 364 20.97 16.03 4.09
N LEU A 365 20.36 17.04 4.71
CA LEU A 365 19.32 17.85 4.06
C LEU A 365 19.97 18.87 3.13
N VAL A 366 19.64 18.80 1.86
CA VAL A 366 20.13 19.73 0.83
C VAL A 366 18.99 20.64 0.42
N PRO A 367 19.09 21.97 0.61
CA PRO A 367 18.07 22.89 0.16
C PRO A 367 17.95 22.87 -1.37
N VAL A 368 16.72 22.88 -1.87
CA VAL A 368 16.41 22.89 -3.30
C VAL A 368 15.79 24.24 -3.62
N SER A 369 16.47 24.99 -4.48
CA SER A 369 15.92 26.27 -4.97
C SER A 369 14.74 26.00 -5.91
N PRO A 370 13.58 26.64 -5.70
CA PRO A 370 12.46 26.47 -6.61
C PRO A 370 12.79 26.91 -8.03
N GLY A 371 12.49 26.04 -8.99
CA GLY A 371 12.80 26.24 -10.40
C GLY A 371 11.99 25.32 -11.30
N ARG A 372 12.13 25.47 -12.61
CA ARG A 372 11.34 24.71 -13.61
C ARG A 372 11.48 23.19 -13.45
N ASP A 373 12.60 22.72 -12.92
CA ASP A 373 12.86 21.30 -12.67
C ASP A 373 11.96 20.68 -11.59
N LEU A 374 11.29 21.49 -10.77
CA LEU A 374 10.28 21.01 -9.81
C LEU A 374 8.99 20.55 -10.48
N THR A 375 8.74 20.93 -11.74
CA THR A 375 7.50 20.60 -12.43
C THR A 375 7.28 19.09 -12.45
N HIS A 376 6.06 18.67 -12.10
CA HIS A 376 5.58 17.31 -11.97
C HIS A 376 6.16 16.50 -10.81
N HIS A 377 7.07 17.05 -9.99
CA HIS A 377 7.53 16.34 -8.81
C HIS A 377 6.43 16.23 -7.76
N VAL A 378 6.34 15.05 -7.13
CA VAL A 378 5.61 14.86 -5.89
C VAL A 378 6.47 15.44 -4.75
N LEU A 379 5.86 16.26 -3.90
CA LEU A 379 6.48 16.79 -2.69
C LEU A 379 5.75 16.25 -1.47
N SER A 380 6.50 15.80 -0.47
CA SER A 380 5.94 15.47 0.84
C SER A 380 5.90 16.72 1.71
N VAL A 381 4.78 16.94 2.38
CA VAL A 381 4.62 18.02 3.36
C VAL A 381 5.04 17.49 4.72
N SER A 382 6.16 17.96 5.26
CA SER A 382 6.69 17.50 6.55
C SER A 382 5.72 17.85 7.68
N SER A 383 5.68 17.05 8.75
CA SER A 383 4.92 17.36 9.96
C SER A 383 5.66 18.23 10.98
N VAL A 384 6.94 18.57 10.72
CA VAL A 384 7.75 19.40 11.62
C VAL A 384 7.22 20.84 11.67
N ASP A 385 7.27 21.47 12.84
CA ASP A 385 6.90 22.88 13.01
C ASP A 385 7.84 23.78 12.24
N ASP A 386 7.30 24.79 11.57
CA ASP A 386 8.10 25.64 10.68
C ASP A 386 9.13 26.49 11.43
N ASP A 387 8.88 26.75 12.72
CA ASP A 387 9.79 27.46 13.62
C ASP A 387 10.84 26.53 14.26
N ALA A 388 10.80 25.22 14.00
CA ALA A 388 11.81 24.31 14.49
C ALA A 388 13.15 24.61 13.79
N GLU A 389 14.11 25.16 14.52
CA GLU A 389 15.45 25.38 14.00
C GLU A 389 16.06 24.07 13.51
N VAL A 390 16.53 24.09 12.27
CA VAL A 390 17.31 23.00 11.66
C VAL A 390 18.67 22.96 12.38
N GLY A 391 18.74 22.34 13.55
CA GLY A 391 20.01 22.14 14.27
C GLY A 391 19.99 22.21 15.80
N ALA A 392 18.88 22.55 16.46
CA ALA A 392 18.87 22.69 17.92
C ALA A 392 17.79 21.82 18.60
N GLY A 393 18.21 20.68 19.14
CA GLY A 393 17.60 20.10 20.36
C GLY A 393 16.24 19.40 20.27
N GLN A 394 15.61 19.22 19.11
CA GLN A 394 14.42 18.36 19.01
C GLN A 394 14.80 16.87 18.96
N SER A 395 14.06 16.03 19.68
CA SER A 395 14.28 14.59 19.79
C SER A 395 14.22 13.84 18.45
N ARG A 396 13.59 14.43 17.42
CA ARG A 396 13.53 13.92 16.04
C ARG A 396 13.58 15.10 15.05
N GLY A 397 14.49 15.03 14.09
CA GLY A 397 14.60 16.03 13.01
C GLY A 397 13.66 15.76 11.83
N ILE A 398 13.70 16.63 10.80
CA ILE A 398 12.91 16.51 9.54
C ILE A 398 13.03 15.12 8.91
N LEU A 399 14.19 14.48 8.99
CA LEU A 399 14.47 13.14 8.43
C LEU A 399 13.63 12.03 9.07
N GLU A 400 13.31 12.16 10.36
CA GLU A 400 12.67 11.13 11.18
C GLU A 400 11.25 11.50 11.57
N SER A 401 10.72 12.55 10.94
CA SER A 401 9.37 13.04 11.19
C SER A 401 8.43 12.51 10.12
N PRO A 402 7.20 12.14 10.49
CA PRO A 402 6.22 11.73 9.50
C PRO A 402 5.81 12.91 8.61
N VAL A 403 5.03 12.63 7.58
CA VAL A 403 4.50 13.64 6.66
C VAL A 403 3.01 13.86 6.92
N CYS A 404 2.54 15.09 6.74
CA CYS A 404 1.11 15.42 6.77
C CYS A 404 0.38 14.89 5.53
N GLY A 405 1.10 14.78 4.41
CA GLY A 405 0.55 14.37 3.12
C GLY A 405 1.48 14.74 1.97
N PHE A 406 0.94 14.70 0.76
CA PHE A 406 1.65 14.93 -0.49
C PHE A 406 0.92 15.95 -1.36
N ILE A 407 1.71 16.72 -2.10
CA ILE A 407 1.26 17.65 -3.14
C ILE A 407 2.05 17.37 -4.43
N VAL A 408 1.53 17.79 -5.58
CA VAL A 408 2.25 17.71 -6.87
C VAL A 408 2.41 19.11 -7.44
N VAL A 409 3.63 19.46 -7.85
CA VAL A 409 3.86 20.71 -8.57
C VAL A 409 3.38 20.54 -10.01
N THR A 410 2.38 21.28 -10.44
CA THR A 410 1.82 21.16 -11.79
C THR A 410 2.41 22.18 -12.76
N ALA A 411 2.81 23.36 -12.26
CA ALA A 411 3.46 24.41 -13.03
C ALA A 411 4.38 25.26 -12.14
N VAL A 412 5.38 25.91 -12.76
CA VAL A 412 6.33 26.80 -12.07
C VAL A 412 6.50 28.08 -12.90
N ASP A 413 6.20 29.23 -12.29
CA ASP A 413 6.46 30.55 -12.86
C ASP A 413 7.63 31.21 -12.12
N THR A 414 8.79 31.22 -12.77
CA THR A 414 10.01 31.81 -12.22
C THR A 414 10.01 33.34 -12.26
N GLN A 415 9.20 33.98 -13.10
CA GLN A 415 9.10 35.44 -13.13
C GLN A 415 8.24 35.94 -11.97
N ALA A 416 7.09 35.29 -11.75
CA ALA A 416 6.20 35.59 -10.64
C ALA A 416 6.66 34.97 -9.30
N GLN A 417 7.68 34.12 -9.30
CA GLN A 417 8.22 33.42 -8.12
C GLN A 417 7.14 32.58 -7.39
N VAL A 418 6.32 31.89 -8.18
CA VAL A 418 5.23 31.01 -7.70
C VAL A 418 5.29 29.64 -8.35
N MET A 419 4.81 28.63 -7.63
CA MET A 419 4.51 27.30 -8.18
C MET A 419 3.03 27.00 -7.98
N THR A 420 2.39 26.46 -9.02
CA THR A 420 1.04 25.92 -8.92
C THR A 420 1.13 24.49 -8.42
N VAL A 421 0.36 24.15 -7.38
CA VAL A 421 0.35 22.83 -6.77
C VAL A 421 -1.03 22.20 -6.83
N LEU A 422 -1.09 20.89 -7.04
CA LEU A 422 -2.25 20.04 -6.78
C LEU A 422 -2.15 19.53 -5.34
N SER A 423 -3.18 19.77 -4.54
CA SER A 423 -3.24 19.44 -3.12
C SER A 423 -4.54 18.74 -2.77
N PRO A 424 -4.53 17.71 -1.90
CA PRO A 424 -5.78 17.07 -1.44
C PRO A 424 -6.62 18.00 -0.54
N ALA A 425 -6.01 19.05 0.02
CA ALA A 425 -6.66 20.01 0.91
C ALA A 425 -6.56 21.44 0.32
N PRO A 426 -7.52 22.34 0.62
CA PRO A 426 -7.46 23.73 0.18
C PRO A 426 -6.31 24.47 0.86
N ARG A 427 -5.97 25.66 0.32
CA ARG A 427 -4.99 26.57 0.95
C ARG A 427 -5.45 27.01 2.36
N PRO A 428 -4.53 27.34 3.29
CA PRO A 428 -3.07 27.26 3.15
C PRO A 428 -2.54 25.82 3.25
N LEU A 429 -1.29 25.61 2.81
CA LEU A 429 -0.60 24.35 3.10
C LEU A 429 -0.51 24.16 4.63
N PRO A 430 -0.60 22.91 5.13
CA PRO A 430 -0.58 22.66 6.56
C PRO A 430 0.78 22.96 7.20
N ARG A 431 1.87 22.89 6.41
CA ARG A 431 3.26 23.21 6.78
C ARG A 431 4.03 23.77 5.60
N HIS A 432 5.11 24.49 5.89
CA HIS A 432 5.95 25.18 4.90
C HIS A 432 7.25 24.43 4.57
N THR A 433 7.56 23.35 5.29
CA THR A 433 8.72 22.49 5.02
C THR A 433 8.34 21.31 4.12
N LEU A 434 8.92 21.27 2.92
CA LEU A 434 8.62 20.29 1.87
C LEU A 434 9.84 19.42 1.54
N LEU A 435 9.60 18.14 1.25
CA LEU A 435 10.61 17.18 0.83
C LEU A 435 10.35 16.73 -0.61
N ILE A 436 11.30 16.96 -1.51
CA ILE A 436 11.17 16.54 -2.91
C ILE A 436 11.37 15.04 -3.06
N MET A 437 10.49 14.38 -3.81
CA MET A 437 10.63 12.98 -4.19
C MET A 437 11.25 12.88 -5.58
N ASP A 438 12.01 11.82 -5.88
CA ASP A 438 12.46 11.47 -7.25
C ASP A 438 11.31 10.93 -8.13
N ILE A 439 10.08 11.05 -7.65
CA ILE A 439 8.84 10.54 -8.25
C ILE A 439 8.11 11.72 -8.89
N ARG A 440 7.66 11.49 -10.13
CA ARG A 440 6.91 12.47 -10.90
C ARG A 440 5.51 11.95 -11.22
N PHE A 441 4.56 12.86 -11.26
CA PHE A 441 3.18 12.60 -11.62
C PHE A 441 2.69 13.69 -12.57
N ILE A 442 2.15 13.27 -13.72
CA ILE A 442 1.51 14.16 -14.68
C ILE A 442 0.02 13.90 -14.58
N ASP A 443 -0.71 14.93 -14.15
CA ASP A 443 -2.16 14.92 -14.10
C ASP A 443 -2.70 15.09 -15.53
N LEU A 444 -2.88 13.97 -16.23
CA LEU A 444 -3.56 13.93 -17.52
C LEU A 444 -5.06 13.98 -17.25
N LYS A 445 -5.66 15.14 -17.51
CA LYS A 445 -7.11 15.34 -17.44
C LYS A 445 -7.86 14.50 -18.46
#